data_AF-A0A961SC01-F1
#
_entry.id   AF-A0A961SC01-F1
#
_cell.length_a   1.000
_cell.length_b   1.000
_cell.length_c   1.000
_cell.angle_alpha   90.00
_cell.angle_beta   90.00
_cell.angle_gamma   90.00
#
_symmetry.space_group_name_H-M   'P 1'
#
loop_
_entity.id
_entity.type
_entity.pdbx_description
1 polymer ?
#
loop_
_entity_poly.entity_id
_entity_poly.type
_entity_poly.pdbx_seq_one_letter_code
_entity_poly.pdbx_strand_id
1 'polypeptide(L)'
;MRILLTLWFLPLVVFWGWYGLSANDYNFGLVILSRPVHDLVFQIYGNMLGVDPTEIPAMVAGACAIDSAIVLAIAAFRWRASWFPRTKALFYRFWNDIEAEHDLSAGQGVGYHALAPVMADEYPYARPVRVQPAE
;
A
#
# COMPACT_ATOMS: atom_id res chain seq x y z
N MET A 1 -6.57 -13.20 -12.14
CA MET A 1 -5.95 -12.12 -11.31
C MET A 1 -4.87 -12.67 -10.41
N ARG A 2 -5.17 -13.67 -9.54
CA ARG A 2 -4.21 -14.24 -8.58
C ARG A 2 -2.90 -14.70 -9.24
N ILE A 3 -2.99 -15.57 -10.24
CA ILE A 3 -1.82 -16.07 -11.00
C ILE A 3 -1.03 -14.96 -11.68
N LEU A 4 -1.70 -13.97 -12.30
CA LEU A 4 -1.02 -12.84 -12.93
C LEU A 4 -0.23 -12.01 -11.90
N LEU A 5 -0.83 -11.73 -10.75
CA LEU A 5 -0.17 -11.01 -9.66
C LEU A 5 0.98 -11.83 -9.05
N THR A 6 0.79 -13.14 -8.88
CA THR A 6 1.86 -14.01 -8.35
C THR A 6 3.02 -14.11 -9.34
N LEU A 7 2.73 -14.28 -10.64
CA LEU A 7 3.76 -14.38 -11.68
C LEU A 7 4.50 -13.05 -11.88
N TRP A 8 3.86 -11.92 -11.59
CA TRP A 8 4.47 -10.60 -11.57
C TRP A 8 5.29 -10.32 -10.31
N PHE A 9 4.79 -10.70 -9.13
CA PHE A 9 5.45 -10.43 -7.85
C PHE A 9 6.63 -11.38 -7.58
N LEU A 10 6.56 -12.61 -8.09
CA LEU A 10 7.60 -13.62 -7.91
C LEU A 10 8.98 -13.16 -8.40
N PRO A 11 9.15 -12.66 -9.63
CA PRO A 11 10.46 -12.15 -10.08
C PRO A 11 10.93 -10.94 -9.27
N LEU A 12 10.03 -10.08 -8.78
CA LEU A 12 10.39 -8.97 -7.89
C LEU A 12 10.96 -9.47 -6.57
N VAL A 13 10.28 -10.42 -5.91
CA VAL A 13 10.76 -10.98 -4.63
C VAL A 13 12.09 -11.69 -4.79
N VAL A 14 12.26 -12.45 -5.87
CA VAL A 14 13.52 -13.14 -6.16
C VAL A 14 14.64 -12.13 -6.37
N PHE A 15 14.40 -11.09 -7.18
CA PHE A 15 15.38 -10.04 -7.45
C PHE A 15 15.75 -9.26 -6.19
N TRP A 16 14.75 -8.72 -5.47
CA TRP A 16 14.96 -7.93 -4.26
C TRP A 16 15.52 -8.74 -3.09
N GLY A 17 15.08 -9.99 -2.96
CA GLY A 17 15.61 -10.92 -1.97
C GLY A 17 17.10 -11.16 -2.19
N TRP A 18 17.47 -11.54 -3.42
CA TRP A 18 18.87 -11.73 -3.79
C TRP A 18 19.69 -10.43 -3.67
N TYR A 19 19.17 -9.30 -4.16
CA TYR A 19 19.83 -7.99 -4.09
C TYR A 19 20.11 -7.59 -2.64
N GLY A 20 19.10 -7.66 -1.76
CA GLY A 20 19.25 -7.32 -0.35
C GLY A 20 20.18 -8.26 0.39
N LEU A 21 20.08 -9.56 0.13
CA LEU A 21 20.99 -10.55 0.75
C LEU A 21 22.44 -10.33 0.32
N SER A 22 22.68 -10.18 -0.98
CA SER A 22 24.04 -10.05 -1.53
C SER A 22 24.70 -8.70 -1.24
N ALA A 23 23.92 -7.61 -1.22
CA ALA A 23 24.43 -6.29 -0.85
C ALA A 23 24.86 -6.23 0.62
N ASN A 24 24.24 -7.01 1.51
CA ASN A 24 24.57 -7.11 2.93
C ASN A 24 25.56 -8.26 3.25
N ASP A 25 26.11 -8.93 2.22
CA ASP A 25 27.06 -10.03 2.34
C ASP A 25 26.53 -11.24 3.15
N TYR A 26 25.21 -11.48 3.09
CA TYR A 26 24.58 -12.67 3.66
C TYR A 26 24.74 -13.86 2.71
N ASN A 27 25.96 -14.39 2.66
CA ASN A 27 26.34 -15.33 1.62
C ASN A 27 26.04 -16.81 1.94
N PHE A 28 25.74 -17.24 3.17
CA PHE A 28 25.35 -18.62 3.55
C PHE A 28 26.20 -19.77 2.92
N GLY A 29 27.40 -19.48 2.41
CA GLY A 29 28.21 -20.42 1.59
C GLY A 29 27.89 -20.47 0.09
N LEU A 30 26.90 -19.71 -0.37
CA LEU A 30 26.52 -19.53 -1.78
C LEU A 30 27.28 -18.36 -2.42
N VAL A 31 28.11 -18.66 -3.42
CA VAL A 31 28.94 -17.68 -4.13
C VAL A 31 28.11 -16.54 -4.76
N ILE A 32 26.90 -16.84 -5.25
CA ILE A 32 26.04 -15.84 -5.90
C ILE A 32 25.51 -14.76 -4.95
N LEU A 33 25.50 -15.03 -3.64
CA LEU A 33 25.06 -14.09 -2.60
C LEU A 33 26.23 -13.30 -2.01
N SER A 34 27.43 -13.42 -2.57
CA SER A 34 28.59 -12.67 -2.11
C SER A 34 28.63 -11.26 -2.70
N ARG A 35 29.16 -10.32 -1.91
CA ARG A 35 29.38 -8.93 -2.34
C ARG A 35 30.19 -8.80 -3.64
N PRO A 36 31.31 -9.54 -3.86
CA PRO A 36 32.09 -9.41 -5.08
C PRO A 36 31.33 -9.82 -6.34
N VAL A 37 30.47 -10.86 -6.25
CA VAL A 37 29.64 -11.31 -7.37
C VAL A 37 28.54 -10.30 -7.66
N HIS A 38 27.93 -9.74 -6.62
CA HIS A 38 26.96 -8.66 -6.75
C HIS A 38 27.57 -7.48 -7.54
N ASP A 39 28.72 -6.98 -7.09
CA ASP A 39 29.40 -5.85 -7.73
C ASP A 39 29.81 -6.17 -9.17
N LEU A 40 30.30 -7.38 -9.43
CA LEU A 40 30.65 -7.84 -10.79
C LEU A 40 29.43 -7.84 -11.72
N VAL A 41 28.28 -8.34 -11.25
CA VAL A 41 27.04 -8.38 -12.04
C VAL A 41 26.60 -6.95 -12.39
N PHE A 42 26.58 -6.04 -11.43
CA PHE A 42 26.24 -4.63 -11.69
C PHE A 42 27.26 -3.94 -12.60
N GLN A 43 28.54 -4.28 -12.50
CA GLN A 43 29.57 -3.73 -13.36
C GLN A 43 29.41 -4.20 -14.82
N ILE A 44 29.07 -5.48 -15.04
CA ILE A 44 28.76 -6.00 -16.37
C ILE A 44 27.54 -5.29 -16.95
N TYR A 45 26.46 -5.14 -16.17
CA TYR A 45 25.27 -4.43 -16.63
C TYR A 45 25.53 -2.94 -16.87
N GLY A 46 26.30 -2.27 -16.01
CA GLY A 46 26.67 -0.86 -16.19
C GLY A 46 27.46 -0.64 -17.47
N ASN A 47 28.41 -1.52 -17.76
CA ASN A 47 29.18 -1.48 -19.01
C ASN A 47 28.30 -1.73 -20.25
N MET A 48 27.29 -2.60 -20.16
CA MET A 48 26.36 -2.86 -21.26
C MET A 48 25.39 -1.70 -21.51
N LEU A 49 24.89 -1.08 -20.44
CA LEU A 49 23.94 0.04 -20.52
C LEU A 49 24.62 1.40 -20.70
N GLY A 50 25.94 1.50 -20.49
CA GLY A 50 26.67 2.77 -20.48
C GLY A 50 26.30 3.66 -19.30
N VAL A 51 25.89 3.08 -18.17
CA VAL A 51 25.45 3.78 -16.96
C VAL A 51 26.31 3.35 -15.78
N ASP A 52 26.48 4.23 -14.79
CA ASP A 52 27.22 3.90 -13.58
C ASP A 52 26.57 2.70 -12.85
N PRO A 53 27.33 1.65 -12.49
CA PRO A 53 26.84 0.48 -11.76
C PRO A 53 26.06 0.81 -10.49
N THR A 54 26.40 1.93 -9.83
CA THR A 54 25.75 2.37 -8.59
C THR A 54 24.38 2.98 -8.80
N GLU A 55 24.06 3.44 -10.01
CA GLU A 55 22.75 4.01 -10.34
C GLU A 55 21.74 2.96 -10.79
N ILE A 56 22.21 1.79 -11.27
CA ILE A 56 21.35 0.70 -11.74
C ILE A 56 20.30 0.28 -10.70
N PRO A 57 20.65 0.05 -9.42
CA PRO A 57 19.65 -0.34 -8.43
C PRO A 57 18.55 0.69 -8.25
N ALA A 58 18.90 1.99 -8.25
CA ALA A 58 17.93 3.07 -8.10
C ALA A 58 16.99 3.16 -9.31
N MET A 59 17.52 3.00 -10.53
CA MET A 59 16.71 2.95 -11.74
C MET A 59 15.77 1.75 -11.77
N VAL A 60 16.26 0.55 -11.42
CA VAL A 60 15.43 -0.66 -11.33
C VAL A 60 14.35 -0.48 -10.27
N ALA A 61 14.68 0.10 -9.11
CA ALA A 61 13.72 0.38 -8.07
C ALA A 61 12.61 1.34 -8.53
N GLY A 62 12.98 2.41 -9.24
CA GLY A 62 12.03 3.34 -9.84
C GLY A 62 11.11 2.66 -10.84
N ALA A 63 11.67 1.83 -11.74
CA ALA A 63 10.88 1.08 -12.71
C ALA A 63 9.90 0.10 -12.03
N CYS A 64 10.35 -0.64 -11.02
CA CYS A 64 9.50 -1.55 -10.25
C CYS A 64 8.40 -0.80 -9.49
N ALA A 65 8.69 0.37 -8.93
CA ALA A 65 7.69 1.18 -8.21
C ALA A 65 6.58 1.67 -9.15
N ILE A 66 6.94 2.15 -10.34
CA ILE A 66 5.98 2.59 -11.36
C ILE A 66 5.14 1.40 -11.83
N ASP A 67 5.77 0.27 -12.14
CA ASP A 67 5.07 -0.93 -12.60
C ASP A 67 4.09 -1.46 -11.52
N SER A 68 4.51 -1.45 -10.25
CA SER A 68 3.66 -1.77 -9.11
C SER A 68 2.47 -0.82 -8.99
N ALA A 69 2.71 0.48 -9.17
CA ALA A 69 1.65 1.49 -9.12
C ALA A 69 0.63 1.27 -10.25
N ILE A 70 1.07 0.92 -11.46
CA ILE A 70 0.18 0.60 -12.59
C ILE A 70 -0.65 -0.65 -12.29
N VAL A 71 -0.01 -1.74 -11.82
CA VAL A 71 -0.72 -2.98 -11.47
C VAL A 71 -1.75 -2.74 -10.36
N LEU A 72 -1.39 -1.97 -9.33
CA LEU A 72 -2.31 -1.59 -8.25
C LEU A 72 -3.43 -0.67 -8.75
N ALA A 73 -3.15 0.28 -9.65
CA ALA A 73 -4.17 1.14 -10.25
C ALA A 73 -5.18 0.33 -11.05
N ILE A 74 -4.71 -0.62 -11.88
CA ILE A 74 -5.58 -1.53 -12.65
C ILE A 74 -6.40 -2.43 -11.70
N ALA A 75 -5.76 -2.98 -10.67
CA ALA A 75 -6.44 -3.82 -9.68
C ALA A 75 -7.51 -3.03 -8.91
N ALA A 76 -7.18 -1.83 -8.44
CA ALA A 76 -8.09 -0.92 -7.74
C ALA A 76 -9.28 -0.52 -8.63
N PHE A 77 -9.03 -0.22 -9.90
CA PHE A 77 -10.09 0.11 -10.86
C PHE A 77 -11.03 -1.09 -11.11
N ARG A 78 -10.48 -2.30 -11.26
CA ARG A 78 -11.28 -3.53 -11.42
C ARG A 78 -12.05 -3.90 -10.15
N TRP A 79 -11.47 -3.66 -8.98
CA TRP A 79 -12.10 -3.97 -7.71
C TRP A 79 -13.03 -2.89 -7.19
N ARG A 80 -13.15 -1.74 -7.87
CA ARG A 80 -14.03 -0.62 -7.49
C ARG A 80 -15.43 -1.07 -7.06
N ALA A 81 -16.01 -2.08 -7.69
CA ALA A 81 -17.35 -2.57 -7.35
C ALA A 81 -17.42 -3.35 -6.01
N SER A 82 -16.31 -3.94 -5.56
CA SER A 82 -16.27 -4.82 -4.39
C SER A 82 -15.73 -4.14 -3.12
N TRP A 83 -14.69 -3.30 -3.25
CA TRP A 83 -14.04 -2.67 -2.07
C TRP A 83 -14.56 -1.27 -1.75
N PHE A 84 -15.00 -0.50 -2.74
CA PHE A 84 -15.45 0.90 -2.58
C PHE A 84 -16.60 1.05 -1.58
N PRO A 85 -17.56 0.11 -1.47
CA PRO A 85 -18.60 0.19 -0.45
C PRO A 85 -18.11 0.00 0.99
N ARG A 86 -17.05 -0.78 1.20
CA ARG A 86 -16.47 -1.00 2.53
C ARG A 86 -15.52 0.11 2.94
N THR A 87 -14.70 0.62 2.01
CA THR A 87 -13.77 1.72 2.30
C THR A 87 -14.48 3.04 2.54
N LYS A 88 -15.54 3.36 1.75
CA LYS A 88 -16.36 4.55 1.98
C LYS A 88 -16.98 4.55 3.38
N ALA A 89 -17.52 3.41 3.82
CA ALA A 89 -18.15 3.28 5.13
C ALA A 89 -17.15 3.48 6.29
N LEU A 90 -15.90 3.03 6.13
CA LEU A 90 -14.83 3.27 7.11
C LEU A 90 -14.37 4.73 7.15
N PHE A 91 -14.22 5.37 5.99
CA PHE A 91 -13.83 6.78 5.91
C PHE A 91 -14.91 7.70 6.49
N TYR A 92 -16.20 7.45 6.18
CA TYR A 92 -17.29 8.23 6.76
C TYR A 92 -17.40 8.07 8.28
N ARG A 93 -17.11 6.88 8.82
CA ARG A 93 -17.05 6.67 10.27
C ARG A 93 -15.93 7.48 10.91
N PHE A 94 -14.72 7.40 10.35
CA PHE A 94 -13.58 8.15 10.84
C PHE A 94 -13.80 9.67 10.81
N TRP A 95 -14.33 10.19 9.70
CA TRP A 95 -14.62 11.62 9.57
C TRP A 95 -15.68 12.08 10.57
N ASN A 96 -16.76 11.32 10.72
CA ASN A 96 -17.81 11.64 11.71
C ASN A 96 -17.31 11.59 13.15
N ASP A 97 -16.40 10.67 13.48
CA ASP A 97 -15.82 10.58 14.83
C ASP A 97 -14.93 11.80 15.14
N ILE A 98 -14.15 12.29 14.16
CA ILE A 98 -13.35 13.52 14.30
C ILE A 98 -14.25 14.75 14.48
N GLU A 99 -15.30 14.86 13.68
CA GLU A 99 -16.25 15.98 13.77
C GLU A 99 -16.97 15.98 15.14
N ALA A 100 -17.34 14.80 15.64
CA ALA A 100 -17.93 14.64 16.96
C ALA A 100 -16.96 15.03 18.09
N GLU A 101 -15.69 14.64 18.02
CA GLU A 101 -14.66 15.08 18.97
C GLU A 101 -14.45 16.60 18.94
N HIS A 102 -14.45 17.19 17.74
CA HIS A 102 -14.30 18.63 17.56
C HIS A 102 -15.47 19.40 18.20
N ASP A 103 -16.71 18.95 18.02
CA ASP A 103 -17.89 19.63 18.58
C ASP A 103 -18.04 19.48 20.09
N LEU A 104 -17.62 18.34 20.64
CA LEU A 104 -17.52 18.12 22.09
C LEU A 104 -16.48 19.06 22.72
N SER A 105 -15.37 19.33 22.01
CA SER A 105 -14.33 20.25 22.47
C SER A 105 -14.70 21.74 22.32
N ALA A 106 -15.56 22.07 21.35
CA ALA A 106 -16.03 23.44 21.10
C ALA A 106 -17.17 23.89 22.04
N GLY A 107 -17.66 23.02 22.93
CA GLY A 107 -18.72 23.35 23.89
C GLY A 107 -20.09 23.61 23.25
N GLN A 108 -20.26 23.27 21.96
CA GLN A 108 -21.54 23.36 21.26
C GLN A 108 -22.20 21.99 21.25
N GLY A 109 -23.04 21.72 22.25
CA GLY A 109 -23.89 20.52 22.31
C GLY A 109 -25.04 20.55 21.28
N VAL A 110 -24.74 20.65 19.99
CA VAL A 110 -25.73 20.51 18.91
C VAL A 110 -25.62 19.10 18.36
N GLY A 111 -26.31 18.17 19.02
CA GLY A 111 -26.28 16.75 18.68
C GLY A 111 -26.76 16.48 17.25
N TYR A 112 -25.96 15.70 16.50
CA TYR A 112 -26.25 15.13 15.18
C TYR A 112 -27.44 14.14 15.15
N HIS A 113 -28.37 14.22 16.10
CA HIS A 113 -29.57 13.39 16.12
C HIS A 113 -30.53 13.69 14.95
N ALA A 114 -30.33 14.79 14.21
CA ALA A 114 -31.27 15.25 13.18
C ALA A 114 -30.97 14.79 11.74
N LEU A 115 -29.76 14.33 11.42
CA LEU A 115 -29.39 13.98 10.03
C LEU A 115 -29.30 12.47 9.75
N ALA A 116 -29.39 11.64 10.80
CA ALA A 116 -29.43 10.19 10.66
C ALA A 116 -30.59 9.63 9.80
N PRO A 117 -31.84 10.17 9.81
CA PRO A 117 -32.93 9.53 9.08
C PRO A 117 -32.85 9.75 7.56
N VAL A 118 -32.12 10.74 7.06
CA VAL A 118 -32.02 11.04 5.61
C VAL A 118 -30.96 10.19 4.92
N MET A 119 -29.96 9.68 5.64
CA MET A 119 -28.86 8.87 5.08
C MET A 119 -29.04 7.35 5.27
N ALA A 120 -30.03 6.92 6.07
CA ALA A 120 -30.29 5.52 6.37
C ALA A 120 -30.74 4.71 5.14
N ASP A 121 -31.46 5.37 4.22
CA ASP A 121 -31.97 4.74 3.00
C ASP A 121 -30.87 4.48 1.95
N GLU A 122 -29.81 5.28 1.97
CA GLU A 122 -28.71 5.17 1.00
C GLU A 122 -27.56 4.26 1.50
N TYR A 123 -27.48 4.03 2.82
CA TYR A 123 -26.42 3.24 3.46
C TYR A 123 -26.96 2.31 4.58
N PRO A 124 -27.53 1.15 4.24
CA PRO A 124 -28.19 0.24 5.20
C PRO A 124 -27.26 -0.41 6.26
N TYR A 125 -25.96 -0.09 6.25
CA TYR A 125 -24.97 -0.61 7.21
C TYR A 125 -24.57 0.39 8.31
N ALA A 126 -25.05 1.64 8.24
CA ALA A 126 -24.82 2.64 9.28
C ALA A 126 -25.73 2.37 10.48
N ARG A 127 -25.39 1.36 11.29
CA ARG A 127 -26.06 1.13 12.57
C ARG A 127 -25.64 2.25 13.54
N PRO A 128 -26.56 3.04 14.10
CA PRO A 128 -26.20 4.05 15.08
C PRO A 128 -25.59 3.36 16.31
N VAL A 129 -24.35 3.72 16.63
CA VAL A 129 -23.70 3.28 17.86
C VAL A 129 -24.36 4.04 19.00
N ARG A 130 -25.10 3.33 19.84
CA ARG A 130 -25.73 3.90 21.03
C ARG A 130 -24.61 4.21 22.02
N VAL A 131 -24.18 5.45 22.10
CA VAL A 131 -23.28 5.91 23.16
C VAL A 131 -24.08 5.85 24.46
N GLN A 132 -23.68 4.95 25.35
CA GLN A 132 -24.28 4.80 26.67
C GLN A 132 -23.71 5.90 27.56
N PRO A 133 -24.52 6.75 28.19
CA PRO A 133 -24.01 7.83 29.03
C PRO A 133 -23.23 7.23 30.19
N ALA A 134 -22.04 7.76 30.44
CA ALA A 134 -21.25 7.41 31.62
C ALA A 134 -22.02 7.86 32.87
N GLU A 135 -22.26 6.92 33.78
CA GLU A 135 -22.87 7.14 35.09
C GLU A 135 -22.00 8.02 36.00
#